data_AF-A0A950QMX8-F1
#
_entry.id   AF-A0A950QMX8-F1
#
_cell.length_a   1.000
_cell.length_b   1.000
_cell.length_c   1.000
_cell.angle_alpha   90.00
_cell.angle_beta   90.00
_cell.angle_gamma   90.00
#
_symmetry.space_group_name_H-M   'P 1'
#
loop_
_entity.id
_entity.type
_entity.pdbx_description
1 polymer ?
#
loop_
_entity_poly.entity_id
_entity_poly.type
_entity_poly.pdbx_seq_one_letter_code
_entity_poly.pdbx_strand_id
1 'polypeptide(L)'
;MPRLGDDIDDHCSRCKRTTDHSVVAMIGDEVGQTRCRTCGSEHKYRHNQGGRKEMSAQEAFQKVLSSVSGQMPGGESSAKKKRK
;
A
#
# COMPACT_ATOMS: atom_id res chain seq x y z
N MET A 1 -9.41 -17.55 -15.76
CA MET A 1 -9.72 -16.30 -16.48
C MET A 1 -11.05 -15.80 -15.93
N PRO A 2 -11.08 -14.69 -15.17
CA PRO A 2 -12.34 -14.13 -14.73
C PRO A 2 -13.16 -13.68 -15.95
N ARG A 3 -14.46 -13.96 -15.96
CA ARG A 3 -15.41 -13.45 -16.95
C ARG A 3 -16.16 -12.26 -16.38
N LEU A 4 -16.82 -11.50 -17.25
CA LEU A 4 -17.77 -10.49 -16.80
C LEU A 4 -18.86 -11.16 -15.97
N GLY A 5 -19.09 -10.64 -14.76
CA GLY A 5 -20.05 -11.20 -13.81
C GLY A 5 -19.53 -12.32 -12.91
N ASP A 6 -18.29 -12.81 -13.09
CA ASP A 6 -17.68 -13.70 -12.09
C ASP A 6 -17.47 -12.94 -10.76
N ASP A 7 -17.52 -13.70 -9.67
CA ASP A 7 -17.22 -13.22 -8.33
C ASP A 7 -15.70 -13.32 -8.06
N ILE A 8 -15.12 -12.25 -7.53
CA ILE A 8 -13.70 -12.11 -7.20
C ILE A 8 -13.53 -11.40 -5.86
N ASP A 9 -12.55 -11.86 -5.08
CA ASP A 9 -12.25 -11.25 -3.77
C ASP A 9 -11.29 -10.05 -3.94
N ASP A 10 -11.71 -8.87 -3.47
CA ASP A 10 -10.91 -7.62 -3.51
C ASP A 10 -11.12 -6.77 -2.25
N HIS A 11 -10.23 -5.80 -2.02
CA HIS A 11 -10.34 -4.91 -0.86
C HIS A 11 -11.27 -3.73 -1.15
N CYS A 12 -12.44 -3.72 -0.52
CA CYS A 12 -13.41 -2.64 -0.67
C CYS A 12 -13.01 -1.42 0.16
N SER A 13 -12.81 -0.26 -0.47
CA SER A 13 -12.52 1.00 0.24
C SER A 13 -13.65 1.47 1.15
N ARG A 14 -14.90 1.11 0.82
CA ARG A 14 -16.10 1.43 1.62
C ARG A 14 -16.26 0.51 2.82
N CYS A 15 -16.10 -0.81 2.63
CA CYS A 15 -16.20 -1.77 3.74
C CYS A 15 -14.91 -1.87 4.57
N LYS A 16 -13.79 -1.32 4.08
CA LYS A 16 -12.45 -1.38 4.70
C LYS A 16 -11.98 -2.81 5.01
N ARG A 17 -12.49 -3.78 4.27
CA ARG A 17 -12.19 -5.21 4.43
C ARG A 17 -12.23 -5.87 3.06
N THR A 18 -11.60 -7.03 2.96
CA THR A 18 -11.67 -7.86 1.77
C THR A 18 -13.04 -8.55 1.74
N THR A 19 -13.73 -8.43 0.62
CA THR A 19 -15.06 -9.01 0.40
C THR A 19 -15.17 -9.53 -1.02
N ASP A 20 -16.23 -10.28 -1.24
CA ASP A 20 -16.65 -10.72 -2.55
C ASP A 20 -17.18 -9.55 -3.41
N HIS A 21 -16.61 -9.38 -4.61
CA HIS A 21 -16.96 -8.37 -5.60
C HIS A 21 -17.30 -9.03 -6.93
N SER A 22 -18.29 -8.50 -7.65
CA SER A 22 -18.62 -8.95 -9.00
C SER A 22 -17.85 -8.13 -10.03
N VAL A 23 -17.31 -8.77 -11.06
CA VAL A 23 -16.59 -8.11 -12.16
C VAL A 23 -17.59 -7.37 -13.06
N VAL A 24 -17.48 -6.04 -13.12
CA VAL A 24 -18.38 -5.18 -13.90
C VAL A 24 -17.78 -4.78 -15.24
N ALA A 25 -16.45 -4.60 -15.29
CA ALA A 25 -15.75 -4.25 -16.50
C ALA A 25 -14.40 -4.97 -16.59
N MET A 26 -14.07 -5.39 -17.81
CA MET A 26 -12.79 -5.98 -18.18
C MET A 26 -12.09 -5.04 -19.16
N ILE A 27 -10.77 -4.90 -19.04
CA ILE A 27 -9.93 -4.12 -19.95
C ILE A 27 -8.95 -5.11 -20.58
N GLY A 28 -9.22 -5.50 -21.82
CA GLY A 28 -8.50 -6.60 -22.47
C GLY A 28 -8.69 -7.91 -21.70
N ASP A 29 -7.59 -8.47 -21.20
CA ASP A 29 -7.57 -9.72 -20.42
C ASP A 29 -7.56 -9.49 -18.90
N GLU A 30 -7.57 -8.24 -18.43
CA GLU A 30 -7.53 -7.90 -17.00
C GLU A 30 -8.85 -7.33 -16.49
N VAL A 31 -9.13 -7.55 -15.20
CA VAL A 31 -10.29 -6.99 -14.52
C VAL A 31 -10.08 -5.49 -14.30
N GLY A 32 -10.94 -4.65 -14.88
CA GLY A 32 -10.84 -3.20 -14.76
C GLY A 32 -11.60 -2.65 -13.54
N GLN A 33 -12.88 -3.02 -13.42
CA GLN A 33 -13.79 -2.49 -12.40
C GLN A 33 -14.58 -3.61 -11.74
N THR A 34 -14.69 -3.53 -10.41
CA THR A 34 -15.40 -4.48 -9.56
C THR A 34 -16.46 -3.77 -8.73
N ARG A 35 -17.54 -4.48 -8.42
CA ARG A 35 -18.63 -4.01 -7.56
C ARG A 35 -18.72 -4.86 -6.32
N CYS A 36 -18.59 -4.24 -5.15
CA CYS A 36 -18.74 -4.95 -3.88
C CYS A 36 -20.16 -5.49 -3.73
N ARG A 37 -20.33 -6.79 -3.47
CA ARG A 37 -21.66 -7.37 -3.23
C ARG A 37 -22.24 -7.01 -1.87
N THR A 38 -21.39 -6.59 -0.93
CA THR A 38 -21.83 -6.17 0.42
C THR A 38 -22.40 -4.76 0.43
N CYS A 39 -21.69 -3.78 -0.16
CA CYS A 39 -22.09 -2.37 -0.10
C CYS A 39 -22.53 -1.79 -1.46
N GLY A 40 -22.50 -2.59 -2.52
CA GLY A 40 -22.91 -2.19 -3.87
C GLY A 40 -22.01 -1.16 -4.55
N SER A 41 -20.90 -0.75 -3.92
CA SER A 41 -20.01 0.30 -4.44
C SER A 41 -19.08 -0.26 -5.51
N GLU A 42 -18.89 0.52 -6.56
CA GLU A 42 -18.01 0.19 -7.67
C GLU A 42 -16.65 0.88 -7.50
N HIS A 43 -15.57 0.15 -7.76
CA HIS A 43 -14.21 0.67 -7.72
C HIS A 43 -13.30 -0.11 -8.67
N LYS A 44 -12.14 0.48 -8.98
CA LYS A 44 -11.12 -0.22 -9.78
C LYS A 44 -10.58 -1.41 -8.98
N TYR A 45 -10.33 -2.51 -9.68
CA TYR A 45 -9.77 -3.71 -9.08
C TYR A 45 -8.36 -3.41 -8.55
N ARG A 46 -8.10 -3.76 -7.28
CA ARG A 46 -6.81 -3.50 -6.62
C ARG A 46 -5.95 -4.76 -6.47
N HIS A 47 -6.29 -5.85 -7.16
CA HIS A 47 -5.56 -7.12 -7.12
C HIS A 47 -5.30 -7.65 -5.71
N ASN A 48 -6.25 -7.42 -4.77
CA ASN A 48 -6.08 -7.74 -3.37
C ASN A 48 -4.77 -7.17 -2.74
N GLN A 49 -4.21 -6.11 -3.34
CA GLN A 49 -3.05 -5.39 -2.80
C GLN A 49 -3.49 -4.48 -1.66
N GLY A 50 -3.88 -5.11 -0.54
CA GLY A 50 -3.95 -4.48 0.77
C GLY A 50 -2.57 -4.31 1.41
N GLY A 51 -1.54 -4.94 0.86
CA GLY A 51 -0.17 -4.85 1.33
C GLY A 51 0.60 -3.75 0.62
N ARG A 52 1.20 -2.86 1.40
CA ARG A 52 2.23 -1.89 0.98
C ARG A 52 3.12 -2.52 -0.10
N LYS A 53 3.40 -1.78 -1.19
CA LYS A 53 4.58 -2.05 -2.03
C LYS A 53 5.74 -2.34 -1.07
N GLU A 54 6.36 -3.51 -1.19
CA GLU A 54 7.57 -3.86 -0.43
C GLU A 54 8.64 -2.83 -0.80
N MET A 55 8.66 -1.70 -0.10
CA MET A 55 9.91 -0.97 0.08
C MET A 55 10.78 -1.92 0.88
N SER A 56 11.96 -2.24 0.35
CA SER A 56 12.98 -3.00 1.09
C SER A 56 13.03 -2.46 2.51
N ALA A 57 13.05 -3.36 3.50
CA ALA A 57 13.13 -2.98 4.91
C ALA A 57 14.27 -1.97 5.17
N GLN A 58 15.32 -2.01 4.34
CA GLN A 58 16.47 -1.11 4.33
C GLN A 58 16.09 0.34 3.95
N GLU A 59 15.22 0.51 2.95
CA GLU A 59 14.79 1.83 2.46
C GLU A 59 13.76 2.47 3.40
N ALA A 60 12.87 1.64 3.97
CA ALA A 60 11.98 2.07 5.04
C ALA A 60 12.77 2.48 6.30
N PHE A 61 13.82 1.73 6.64
CA PHE A 61 14.67 2.01 7.80
C PHE A 61 15.54 3.27 7.60
N GLN A 62 16.15 3.47 6.42
CA GLN A 62 16.88 4.71 6.11
C GLN A 62 15.98 5.94 6.20
N LYS A 63 14.74 5.85 5.70
CA LYS A 63 13.79 6.97 5.76
C LYS A 63 13.43 7.36 7.20
N VAL A 64 13.27 6.37 8.09
CA VAL A 64 13.01 6.60 9.52
C VAL A 64 14.25 7.16 10.21
N LEU A 65 15.45 6.61 9.94
CA LEU A 65 16.71 7.10 10.50
C LEU A 65 16.98 8.56 10.13
N SER A 66 16.83 8.92 8.85
CA SER A 66 17.01 10.30 8.39
C SER A 66 16.01 11.27 9.04
N SER A 67 14.76 10.83 9.27
CA SER A 67 13.74 11.64 9.93
C SER A 67 14.00 11.83 11.43
N VAL A 68 14.66 10.87 12.10
CA VAL A 68 15.01 10.97 13.52
C VAL A 68 16.30 11.77 13.74
N SER A 69 17.27 11.68 12.82
CA SER A 69 18.53 12.44 12.91
C SER A 69 18.38 13.97 12.81
N GLY A 70 17.22 14.47 12.39
CA GLY A 70 16.92 15.90 12.28
C GLY A 70 16.29 16.55 13.52
N GLN A 71 15.90 15.78 14.55
CA GLN A 71 15.09 16.32 15.66
C GLN A 71 15.86 16.60 16.96
N MET A 72 17.18 16.51 16.99
CA MET A 72 17.98 17.00 18.13
C MET A 72 19.18 17.82 17.61
N PRO A 73 19.30 19.07 18.06
CA PRO A 73 20.35 19.31 19.03
C PRO A 73 19.84 20.09 20.24
N GLY A 74 19.84 19.42 21.39
CA GLY A 74 20.19 20.03 22.67
C GLY A 74 21.56 19.52 23.10
N GLY A 75 22.58 20.38 22.99
CA GLY A 75 23.78 20.49 23.84
C GLY A 75 24.78 19.32 23.99
N GLU A 76 26.00 19.55 23.48
CA GLU A 76 27.36 19.16 23.97
C GLU A 76 27.71 17.69 24.32
N SER A 77 28.88 17.11 24.04
CA SER A 77 30.20 17.62 23.62
C SER A 77 31.11 16.44 23.20
N SER A 78 32.21 16.77 22.52
CA SER A 78 33.48 16.01 22.40
C SER A 78 33.68 14.94 21.31
N ALA A 79 34.18 15.40 20.15
CA ALA A 79 35.10 14.62 19.30
C ALA A 79 36.14 15.56 18.63
N LYS A 80 37.09 16.11 19.42
CA LYS A 80 38.38 16.56 18.88
C LYS A 80 39.39 15.41 18.95
N LYS A 81 39.51 14.65 17.86
CA LYS A 81 40.72 13.90 17.51
C LYS A 81 41.09 14.23 16.07
N LYS A 82 41.87 15.28 15.88
CA LYS A 82 42.84 15.34 14.78
C LYS A 82 44.20 15.61 15.37
N ARG A 83 45.02 14.56 15.29
CA ARG A 83 46.46 14.55 15.50
C ARG A 83 47.13 15.12 14.25
N LYS A 84 48.27 15.78 14.48
CA LYS A 84 49.34 16.17 13.56
C LYS A 84 49.20 17.53 12.89
#